data_AF-A0A3D3UCJ6-F1
#
_entry.id   AF-A0A3D3UCJ6-F1
#
_cell.length_a   1.000
_cell.length_b   1.000
_cell.length_c   1.000
_cell.angle_alpha   90.00
_cell.angle_beta   90.00
_cell.angle_gamma   90.00
#
_symmetry.space_group_name_H-M   'P 1'
#
loop_
_entity.id
_entity.type
_entity.pdbx_description
1 polymer ?
#
loop_
_entity_poly.entity_id
_entity_poly.type
_entity_poly.pdbx_seq_one_letter_code
_entity_poly.pdbx_strand_id
1 'polypeptide(L)'
;MARKKIALIGGGQIGGTLAHLAGLKELGDVVIFDIVDGLPQGKALDIAQSSAVDGFDAALSGTSKYSGIKGADVVIVTAGVPRKPGMSRDDLLEINMKVMGQVGDGIKKYAPNAFVICITNPLDAMV
;
A
#
# COMPACT_ATOMS: atom_id res chain seq x y z
N MET A 1 -11.90 -18.17 -11.62
CA MET A 1 -11.43 -18.08 -10.22
C MET A 1 -11.51 -16.62 -9.79
N ALA A 2 -11.76 -16.32 -8.52
CA ALA A 2 -11.71 -14.93 -8.05
C ALA A 2 -10.27 -14.39 -8.17
N ARG A 3 -10.11 -13.17 -8.69
CA ARG A 3 -8.81 -12.49 -8.72
C ARG A 3 -8.29 -12.30 -7.30
N LYS A 4 -6.97 -12.37 -7.14
CA LYS A 4 -6.32 -12.05 -5.86
C LYS A 4 -6.44 -10.56 -5.58
N LYS A 5 -6.56 -10.18 -4.30
CA LYS A 5 -6.62 -8.78 -3.88
C LYS A 5 -5.32 -8.37 -3.19
N ILE A 6 -4.68 -7.32 -3.70
CA ILE A 6 -3.41 -6.78 -3.20
C ILE A 6 -3.67 -5.40 -2.60
N ALA A 7 -3.38 -5.23 -1.32
CA ALA A 7 -3.47 -3.94 -0.64
C ALA A 7 -2.09 -3.30 -0.50
N LEU A 8 -1.95 -2.07 -0.99
CA LEU A 8 -0.75 -1.26 -0.86
C LEU A 8 -0.99 -0.20 0.21
N ILE A 9 -0.34 -0.34 1.36
CA ILE A 9 -0.41 0.63 2.45
C ILE A 9 0.67 1.68 2.19
N GLY A 10 0.27 2.88 1.80
CA GLY A 10 1.12 3.96 1.31
C GLY A 10 0.96 4.14 -0.20
N GLY A 11 0.44 5.30 -0.61
CA GLY A 11 0.25 5.70 -2.01
C GLY A 11 1.43 6.49 -2.57
N GLY A 12 2.58 6.50 -1.89
CA GLY A 12 3.79 7.21 -2.31
C GLY A 12 4.40 6.68 -3.61
N GLN A 13 5.67 6.99 -3.85
CA GLN A 13 6.36 6.58 -5.08
C GLN A 13 6.42 5.05 -5.24
N ILE A 14 6.81 4.34 -4.17
CA ILE A 14 6.89 2.88 -4.18
C ILE A 14 5.50 2.27 -4.37
N GLY A 15 4.50 2.71 -3.60
CA GLY A 15 3.13 2.21 -3.72
C GLY A 15 2.53 2.40 -5.11
N GLY A 16 2.68 3.59 -5.71
CA GLY A 16 2.20 3.83 -7.07
C GLY A 16 2.87 2.93 -8.11
N THR A 17 4.19 2.77 -8.06
CA THR A 17 4.93 1.88 -8.98
C THR A 17 4.53 0.42 -8.80
N LEU A 18 4.38 -0.05 -7.56
CA LEU A 18 3.93 -1.42 -7.29
C LEU A 18 2.50 -1.66 -7.79
N ALA A 19 1.60 -0.69 -7.64
CA ALA A 19 0.24 -0.77 -8.17
C ALA A 19 0.24 -0.96 -9.69
N HIS A 20 1.04 -0.13 -10.39
CA HIS A 20 1.16 -0.19 -11.83
C HIS A 20 1.77 -1.52 -12.29
N LEU A 21 2.87 -1.97 -11.68
CA LEU A 21 3.49 -3.25 -12.01
C LEU A 21 2.58 -4.44 -11.72
N ALA A 22 1.80 -4.41 -10.64
CA ALA A 22 0.84 -5.45 -10.32
C ALA A 22 -0.27 -5.55 -11.38
N GLY A 23 -0.75 -4.41 -11.89
CA GLY A 23 -1.69 -4.34 -13.02
C GLY A 23 -1.08 -4.90 -14.30
N LEU A 24 0.09 -4.39 -14.72
CA LEU A 24 0.80 -4.85 -15.93
C LEU A 24 1.12 -6.36 -15.93
N LYS A 25 1.28 -6.96 -14.76
CA LYS A 25 1.57 -8.38 -14.59
C LYS A 25 0.34 -9.22 -14.27
N GLU A 26 -0.85 -8.61 -14.22
CA GLU A 26 -2.12 -9.29 -13.94
C GLU A 26 -2.07 -10.13 -12.64
N LEU A 27 -1.38 -9.61 -11.61
CA LEU A 27 -1.17 -10.33 -10.34
C LEU A 27 -2.41 -10.35 -9.46
N GLY A 28 -3.31 -9.39 -9.65
CA GLY A 28 -4.53 -9.24 -8.87
C GLY A 28 -5.08 -7.82 -8.90
N ASP A 29 -6.26 -7.66 -8.34
CA ASP A 29 -6.90 -6.36 -8.13
C ASP A 29 -6.20 -5.61 -7.00
N VAL A 30 -5.97 -4.31 -7.19
CA VAL A 30 -5.14 -3.49 -6.31
C VAL A 30 -5.99 -2.44 -5.59
N VAL A 31 -5.77 -2.31 -4.28
CA VAL A 31 -6.24 -1.17 -3.50
C VAL A 31 -5.06 -0.41 -2.93
N ILE A 32 -4.98 0.87 -3.27
CA ILE A 32 -3.99 1.80 -2.72
C ILE A 32 -4.62 2.49 -1.52
N PHE A 33 -4.02 2.35 -0.35
CA PHE A 33 -4.39 3.07 0.86
C PHE A 33 -3.40 4.19 1.13
N ASP A 34 -3.89 5.40 1.40
CA ASP A 34 -3.08 6.48 1.96
C ASP A 34 -3.94 7.38 2.85
N ILE A 35 -3.33 7.99 3.87
CA ILE A 35 -4.02 8.94 4.75
C ILE A 35 -4.27 10.28 4.06
N VAL A 36 -3.48 10.62 3.03
CA VAL A 36 -3.66 11.83 2.24
C VAL A 36 -4.82 11.59 1.27
N ASP A 37 -5.99 12.14 1.61
CA ASP A 37 -7.18 11.96 0.78
C ASP A 37 -7.00 12.55 -0.62
N GLY A 38 -7.62 11.90 -1.62
CA GLY A 38 -7.49 12.23 -3.04
C GLY A 38 -6.22 11.65 -3.70
N LEU A 39 -5.11 11.51 -2.97
CA LEU A 39 -3.87 10.95 -3.51
C LEU A 39 -4.01 9.50 -3.99
N PRO A 40 -4.52 8.54 -3.18
CA PRO A 40 -4.62 7.15 -3.62
C PRO A 40 -5.66 6.98 -4.72
N GLN A 41 -6.76 7.75 -4.67
CA GLN A 41 -7.81 7.73 -5.69
C GLN A 41 -7.29 8.24 -7.03
N GLY A 42 -6.57 9.37 -7.02
CA GLY A 42 -5.96 9.94 -8.23
C GLY A 42 -4.96 8.99 -8.87
N LYS A 43 -4.06 8.39 -8.07
CA LYS A 43 -3.10 7.40 -8.58
C LYS A 43 -3.76 6.14 -9.14
N ALA A 44 -4.77 5.61 -8.46
CA ALA A 44 -5.49 4.44 -8.95
C ALA A 44 -6.20 4.74 -10.28
N LEU A 45 -6.81 5.92 -10.41
CA LEU A 45 -7.48 6.35 -11.64
C LEU A 45 -6.49 6.54 -12.79
N ASP A 46 -5.35 7.20 -12.54
CA ASP A 46 -4.30 7.42 -13.52
C ASP A 46 -3.75 6.09 -14.08
N ILE A 47 -3.46 5.12 -13.21
CA ILE A 47 -3.02 3.79 -13.63
C ILE A 47 -4.15 3.05 -14.37
N ALA A 48 -5.39 3.13 -13.91
CA ALA A 48 -6.52 2.47 -14.58
C ALA A 48 -6.73 3.01 -16.01
N GLN A 49 -6.40 4.28 -16.27
CA GLN A 49 -6.50 4.87 -17.61
C GLN A 49 -5.44 4.32 -18.58
N SER A 50 -4.30 3.82 -18.09
CA SER A 50 -3.29 3.18 -18.95
C SER A 50 -3.71 1.77 -19.41
N SER A 51 -4.69 1.15 -18.73
CA SER A 51 -5.05 -0.25 -18.92
C SER A 51 -5.51 -0.60 -20.34
N ALA A 52 -6.19 0.33 -21.02
CA ALA A 52 -6.63 0.16 -22.40
C ALA A 52 -5.47 0.12 -23.41
N VAL A 53 -4.35 0.76 -23.08
CA VAL A 53 -3.14 0.79 -23.92
C VAL A 53 -2.24 -0.39 -23.59
N ASP A 54 -2.06 -0.68 -22.30
CA ASP A 54 -1.14 -1.71 -21.81
C ASP A 54 -1.77 -3.13 -21.80
N GLY A 55 -3.09 -3.24 -21.97
CA GLY A 55 -3.80 -4.51 -22.15
C GLY A 55 -4.03 -5.31 -20.88
N PHE A 56 -4.26 -4.63 -19.74
CA PHE A 56 -4.62 -5.27 -18.47
C PHE A 56 -6.02 -4.86 -18.00
N ASP A 57 -6.65 -5.68 -17.17
CA ASP A 57 -8.02 -5.47 -16.65
C ASP A 57 -8.12 -5.64 -15.13
N ALA A 58 -6.99 -5.70 -14.42
CA ALA A 58 -6.93 -5.60 -12.96
C ALA A 58 -7.68 -4.37 -12.45
N ALA A 59 -8.58 -4.58 -11.49
CA ALA A 59 -9.31 -3.49 -10.87
C ALA A 59 -8.39 -2.68 -9.95
N LEU A 60 -8.37 -1.36 -10.12
CA LEU A 60 -7.57 -0.43 -9.33
C LEU A 60 -8.49 0.50 -8.55
N SER A 61 -8.23 0.64 -7.25
CA SER A 61 -8.99 1.54 -6.38
C SER A 61 -8.09 2.25 -5.38
N GLY A 62 -8.48 3.47 -4.99
CA GLY A 62 -7.82 4.24 -3.95
C GLY A 62 -8.73 4.45 -2.76
N THR A 63 -8.18 4.46 -1.55
CA THR A 63 -8.96 4.68 -0.32
C THR A 63 -8.14 5.34 0.78
N SER A 64 -8.81 6.11 1.62
CA SER A 64 -8.27 6.66 2.87
C SER A 64 -8.79 5.94 4.11
N LYS A 65 -9.46 4.79 3.94
CA LYS A 65 -10.07 4.00 5.02
C LYS A 65 -9.58 2.55 4.99
N TYR A 66 -9.14 2.03 6.13
CA TYR A 66 -8.70 0.63 6.26
C TYR A 66 -9.79 -0.39 5.92
N SER A 67 -11.07 -0.04 5.99
CA SER A 67 -12.14 -0.93 5.49
C SER A 67 -11.98 -1.29 4.01
N GLY A 68 -11.30 -0.47 3.22
CA GLY A 68 -11.02 -0.76 1.80
C GLY A 68 -10.06 -1.92 1.58
N ILE A 69 -9.20 -2.24 2.55
CA ILE A 69 -8.27 -3.39 2.46
C ILE A 69 -8.94 -4.72 2.83
N LYS A 70 -10.23 -4.72 3.18
CA LYS A 70 -10.94 -5.92 3.64
C LYS A 70 -10.77 -7.08 2.65
N GLY A 71 -10.37 -8.23 3.19
CA GLY A 71 -10.21 -9.47 2.43
C GLY A 71 -9.04 -9.46 1.45
N ALA A 72 -8.04 -8.59 1.64
CA ALA A 72 -6.79 -8.68 0.88
C ALA A 72 -6.10 -10.03 1.10
N ASP A 73 -5.58 -10.63 0.03
CA ASP A 73 -4.73 -11.82 0.09
C ASP A 73 -3.29 -11.44 0.45
N VAL A 74 -2.83 -10.28 -0.03
CA VAL A 74 -1.49 -9.74 0.23
C VAL A 74 -1.61 -8.28 0.67
N VAL A 75 -0.86 -7.89 1.70
CA VAL A 75 -0.72 -6.51 2.13
C VAL A 75 0.75 -6.11 2.03
N ILE A 76 1.06 -5.10 1.23
CA ILE A 76 2.42 -4.57 1.09
C ILE A 76 2.47 -3.21 1.79
N VAL A 77 3.32 -3.11 2.81
CA VAL A 77 3.46 -1.91 3.63
C VAL A 77 4.63 -1.08 3.14
N THR A 78 4.30 0.05 2.52
CA THR A 78 5.25 1.09 2.06
C THR A 78 5.12 2.39 2.84
N ALA A 79 4.10 2.49 3.70
CA ALA A 79 3.80 3.66 4.50
C ALA A 79 4.87 3.87 5.56
N GLY A 80 5.40 5.08 5.60
CA GLY A 80 6.41 5.50 6.55
C GLY A 80 6.91 6.90 6.20
N VAL A 81 7.60 7.51 7.14
CA VAL A 81 8.22 8.81 6.94
C VAL A 81 9.64 8.60 6.40
N PRO A 82 10.03 9.25 5.29
CA PRO A 82 11.41 9.22 4.85
C PRO A 82 12.28 10.01 5.84
N ARG A 83 13.54 9.59 5.99
CA ARG A 83 14.49 10.33 6.82
C ARG A 83 14.63 11.78 6.32
N LYS A 84 14.33 12.75 7.18
CA LYS A 84 14.47 14.18 6.86
C LYS A 84 15.85 14.70 7.29
N PRO A 85 16.37 15.77 6.65
CA PRO A 85 17.58 16.45 7.12
C PRO A 85 17.44 16.82 8.60
N GLY A 86 18.48 16.55 9.40
CA GLY A 86 18.48 16.81 10.85
C GLY A 86 17.79 15.76 11.72
N MET A 87 17.13 14.76 11.15
CA MET A 87 16.48 13.67 11.90
C MET A 87 17.51 12.60 12.33
N SER A 88 17.50 12.24 13.62
CA SER A 88 18.30 11.14 14.14
C SER A 88 17.73 9.79 13.69
N ARG A 89 18.48 8.70 13.93
CA ARG A 89 17.97 7.35 13.64
C ARG A 89 16.82 6.98 14.58
N ASP A 90 16.90 7.40 15.83
CA ASP A 90 15.92 7.07 16.87
C ASP A 90 14.60 7.81 16.62
N ASP A 91 14.66 9.08 16.19
CA ASP A 91 13.46 9.84 15.81
C ASP A 91 12.69 9.16 14.67
N LEU A 92 13.41 8.70 13.65
CA LEU A 92 12.84 8.01 12.51
C LEU A 92 12.17 6.70 12.94
N LEU A 93 12.85 5.95 13.81
CA LEU A 93 12.37 4.67 14.33
C LEU A 93 11.10 4.87 15.16
N GLU A 94 11.06 5.86 16.05
CA GLU A 94 9.88 6.16 16.87
C GLU A 94 8.66 6.54 16.02
N ILE A 95 8.85 7.38 14.99
CA ILE A 95 7.77 7.78 14.09
C ILE A 95 7.24 6.57 13.31
N ASN A 96 8.13 5.76 12.72
CA ASN A 96 7.69 4.62 11.92
C ASN A 96 7.10 3.49 12.78
N MET A 97 7.53 3.30 14.03
CA MET A 97 6.85 2.38 14.96
C MET A 97 5.40 2.78 15.21
N LYS A 98 5.10 4.08 15.38
CA LYS A 98 3.71 4.56 15.55
C LYS A 98 2.87 4.30 14.30
N VAL A 99 3.43 4.54 13.12
CA VAL A 99 2.78 4.23 11.83
C VAL A 99 2.51 2.73 11.72
N MET A 100 3.51 1.89 12.00
CA MET A 100 3.40 0.43 11.92
C MET A 100 2.36 -0.13 12.90
N GLY A 101 2.23 0.43 14.09
CA GLY A 101 1.17 0.04 15.03
C GLY A 101 -0.23 0.27 14.45
N GLN A 102 -0.47 1.45 13.86
CA GLN A 102 -1.77 1.75 13.22
C GLN A 102 -2.04 0.85 12.00
N VAL A 103 -1.01 0.58 11.20
CA VAL A 103 -1.12 -0.33 10.05
C VAL A 103 -1.42 -1.75 10.52
N GLY A 104 -0.72 -2.23 11.54
CA GLY A 104 -0.94 -3.55 12.15
C GLY A 104 -2.36 -3.74 12.67
N ASP A 105 -2.90 -2.75 13.39
CA ASP A 105 -4.28 -2.76 13.86
C ASP A 105 -5.30 -2.78 12.70
N GLY A 106 -5.03 -2.02 11.64
CA GLY A 106 -5.82 -2.02 10.42
C GLY A 106 -5.83 -3.40 9.74
N ILE A 107 -4.65 -4.01 9.55
CA ILE A 107 -4.50 -5.34 8.95
C ILE A 107 -5.22 -6.38 9.81
N LYS A 108 -4.96 -6.41 11.12
CA LYS A 108 -5.59 -7.35 12.06
C LYS A 108 -7.12 -7.30 11.99
N LYS A 109 -7.70 -6.10 11.82
CA LYS A 109 -9.15 -5.93 11.78
C LYS A 109 -9.77 -6.29 10.44
N TYR A 110 -9.14 -5.96 9.32
CA TYR A 110 -9.77 -6.03 8.00
C TYR A 110 -9.21 -7.14 7.09
N ALA A 111 -7.95 -7.53 7.26
CA ALA A 111 -7.28 -8.54 6.46
C ALA A 111 -6.37 -9.45 7.32
N PRO A 112 -6.89 -10.11 8.37
CA PRO A 112 -6.06 -10.88 9.32
C PRO A 112 -5.36 -12.10 8.71
N ASN A 113 -5.84 -12.58 7.56
CA ASN A 113 -5.28 -13.75 6.87
C ASN A 113 -4.35 -13.38 5.70
N ALA A 114 -4.06 -12.08 5.51
CA ALA A 114 -3.21 -11.63 4.42
C ALA A 114 -1.75 -12.00 4.66
N PHE A 115 -1.03 -12.30 3.58
CA PHE A 115 0.43 -12.34 3.61
C PHE A 115 0.97 -10.91 3.61
N VAL A 116 1.76 -10.55 4.63
CA VAL A 116 2.25 -9.17 4.81
C VAL A 116 3.70 -9.06 4.34
N ILE A 117 3.98 -8.06 3.48
CA ILE A 117 5.32 -7.71 3.01
C ILE A 117 5.63 -6.29 3.49
N CYS A 118 6.56 -6.14 4.43
CA CYS A 118 6.98 -4.83 4.91
C CYS A 118 8.16 -4.30 4.06
N ILE A 119 8.07 -3.04 3.64
CA ILE A 119 9.13 -2.30 2.91
C ILE A 119 9.60 -1.08 3.73
N THR A 120 8.83 -0.69 4.74
CA THR A 120 9.10 0.50 5.57
C THR A 120 10.42 0.37 6.31
N ASN A 121 11.27 1.39 6.18
CA ASN A 121 12.55 1.44 6.88
C ASN A 121 12.42 2.02 8.29
N PRO A 122 13.31 1.67 9.24
CA PRO A 122 14.39 0.68 9.12
C PRO A 122 13.85 -0.76 9.11
N LEU A 123 14.07 -1.49 8.01
CA LEU A 123 13.30 -2.69 7.66
C LEU A 123 13.25 -3.74 8.77
N ASP A 124 14.40 -4.15 9.30
CA ASP A 124 14.50 -5.22 10.30
C ASP A 124 13.80 -4.90 11.62
N ALA A 125 13.63 -3.61 11.94
CA ALA A 125 12.93 -3.19 13.14
C ALA A 125 11.41 -3.00 12.91
N MET A 126 10.97 -2.95 11.65
CA MET A 126 9.57 -2.71 11.27
C MET A 126 8.79 -3.98 10.93
N VAL A 127 9.48 -5.09 10.63
CA VAL A 127 8.89 -6.42 10.38
C VAL A 127 8.47 -7.05 11.70
#